data_AF-E2XES4-F1
#
_entry.id   AF-E2XES4-F1
#
_cell.length_a   1.000
_cell.length_b   1.000
_cell.length_c   1.000
_cell.angle_alpha   90.00
_cell.angle_beta   90.00
_cell.angle_gamma   90.00
#
_symmetry.space_group_name_H-M   'P 1'
#
loop_
_entity.id
_entity.type
_entity.pdbx_description
1 polymer ?
#
loop_
_entity_poly.entity_id
_entity_poly.type
_entity_poly.pdbx_seq_one_letter_code
_entity_poly.pdbx_strand_id
1 'polypeptide(L)'
;MGLTISRYIGAVAILWVLAIGFNPALRISLKSYFKPLNFSIIWEVMGIGIPASVESVLFTSGRLLTQMFVAGMGTSVIAGNFIAFSIAALINLPGSALGSASTIITGRRLGVGQIAQAEIQLRHVFWLSTLGLTAIAWLTAPFAGLMASFYTQDPQVKHVVVILIWLNALFMPIWSASWVLPAGFKGARDARYAMWVSMLSMWGCRVVVGYVLGIMLGWGVVGVWMGMFADWAVRAVLFYWRMVTGRWLWKYPRPEPQKCEKSQLCRNKRQNADYFSKRFQI
;
A
#
# COMPACT_ATOMS: atom_id res chain seq x y z
N MET A 1 -13.92 -3.26 19.50
CA MET A 1 -13.80 -2.36 20.67
C MET A 1 -12.43 -1.69 20.77
N GLY A 2 -11.31 -2.42 20.86
CA GLY A 2 -9.97 -1.78 21.02
C GLY A 2 -9.54 -0.85 19.86
N LEU A 3 -9.75 -1.28 18.61
CA LEU A 3 -9.43 -0.49 17.41
C LEU A 3 -10.23 0.81 17.29
N THR A 4 -11.51 0.77 17.66
CA THR A 4 -12.37 1.95 17.64
C THR A 4 -11.95 2.95 18.70
N ILE A 5 -11.69 2.48 19.93
CA ILE A 5 -11.20 3.33 21.04
C ILE A 5 -9.86 3.99 20.67
N SER A 6 -8.92 3.24 20.09
CA SER A 6 -7.63 3.78 19.64
C SER A 6 -7.78 4.88 18.58
N ARG A 7 -8.71 4.72 17.62
CA ARG A 7 -8.98 5.77 16.60
C ARG A 7 -9.62 7.02 17.19
N TYR A 8 -10.52 6.87 18.17
CA TYR A 8 -11.12 8.01 18.87
C TYR A 8 -10.08 8.77 19.71
N ILE A 9 -9.25 8.05 20.46
CA ILE A 9 -8.16 8.66 21.24
C ILE A 9 -7.17 9.36 20.30
N GLY A 10 -6.81 8.75 19.16
CA GLY A 10 -5.95 9.37 18.16
C GLY A 10 -6.55 10.65 17.57
N ALA A 11 -7.85 10.67 17.27
CA ALA A 11 -8.53 11.87 16.79
C ALA A 11 -8.52 12.99 17.83
N VAL A 12 -8.78 12.68 19.10
CA VAL A 12 -8.74 13.64 20.21
C VAL A 12 -7.31 14.16 20.43
N ALA A 13 -6.29 13.30 20.38
CA ALA A 13 -4.89 13.71 20.52
C ALA A 13 -4.44 14.63 19.37
N ILE A 14 -4.86 14.34 18.13
CA ILE A 14 -4.58 15.20 16.96
C ILE A 14 -5.24 16.57 17.13
N LEU A 15 -6.51 16.62 17.55
CA LEU A 15 -7.21 17.88 17.84
C LEU A 15 -6.54 18.67 18.97
N TRP A 16 -6.05 17.99 19.99
CA TRP A 16 -5.31 18.60 21.10
C TRP A 16 -3.98 19.18 20.62
N VAL A 17 -3.18 18.43 19.87
CA VAL A 17 -1.89 18.89 19.32
C VAL A 17 -2.07 20.06 18.36
N LEU A 18 -3.13 20.05 17.54
CA LEU A 18 -3.52 21.17 16.69
C LEU A 18 -3.93 22.41 17.50
N ALA A 19 -4.62 22.22 18.63
CA ALA A 19 -5.00 23.31 19.52
C ALA A 19 -3.81 23.93 20.28
N ILE A 20 -2.77 23.14 20.60
CA ILE A 20 -1.56 23.59 21.29
C ILE A 20 -0.60 24.37 20.37
N GLY A 21 -0.71 24.21 19.04
CA GLY A 21 -0.05 25.12 18.09
C GLY A 21 1.49 25.06 18.08
N PHE A 22 2.07 23.86 18.02
CA PHE A 22 3.53 23.66 17.98
C PHE A 22 4.23 24.17 16.70
N ASN A 23 3.48 24.58 15.67
CA ASN A 23 4.03 25.15 14.44
C ASN A 23 3.24 26.41 14.01
N PRO A 24 3.90 27.57 13.81
CA PRO A 24 3.23 28.81 13.41
C PRO A 24 2.57 28.76 12.02
N ALA A 25 2.90 27.77 11.18
CA ALA A 25 2.22 27.50 9.90
C ALA A 25 0.88 26.75 10.04
N LEU A 26 0.56 26.21 11.22
CA LEU A 26 -0.63 25.38 11.51
C LEU A 26 -1.50 25.96 12.63
N ARG A 27 -1.42 27.28 12.87
CA ARG A 27 -2.42 27.97 13.71
C ARG A 27 -3.75 28.03 12.96
N ILE A 28 -4.55 26.95 13.06
CA ILE A 28 -5.96 27.01 12.71
C ILE A 28 -6.64 27.81 13.82
N SER A 29 -6.71 29.13 13.63
CA SER A 29 -7.53 30.00 14.46
C SER A 29 -8.98 29.52 14.38
N LEU A 30 -9.54 29.08 15.52
CA LEU A 30 -10.95 28.70 15.69
C LEU A 30 -11.93 29.78 15.20
N LYS A 31 -11.47 31.03 15.09
CA LYS A 31 -12.24 32.16 14.53
C LYS A 31 -12.42 32.08 13.00
N SER A 32 -11.64 31.25 12.32
CA SER A 32 -11.77 31.01 10.87
C SER A 32 -12.72 29.86 10.52
N TYR A 33 -13.20 29.09 11.51
CA TYR A 33 -14.21 28.04 11.31
C TYR A 33 -15.62 28.63 11.10
N PHE A 34 -15.83 29.89 11.50
CA PHE A 34 -17.08 30.65 11.33
C PHE A 34 -17.10 31.57 10.09
N LYS A 35 -16.11 31.50 9.20
CA LYS A 35 -16.30 32.03 7.84
C LYS A 35 -17.20 31.08 7.07
N PRO A 36 -18.08 31.56 6.15
CA PRO A 36 -18.97 30.70 5.41
C PRO A 36 -18.12 29.63 4.73
N LEU A 37 -18.36 28.38 5.12
CA LEU A 37 -17.69 27.23 4.54
C LEU A 37 -17.86 27.33 3.03
N ASN A 38 -16.76 27.51 2.31
CA ASN A 38 -16.80 27.58 0.85
C ASN A 38 -17.36 26.24 0.35
N PHE A 39 -18.60 26.26 -0.10
CA PHE A 39 -19.31 25.08 -0.62
C PHE A 39 -18.49 24.39 -1.72
N SER A 40 -17.69 25.17 -2.46
CA SER A 40 -16.73 24.68 -3.45
C SER A 40 -15.64 23.75 -2.87
N ILE A 41 -15.08 24.06 -1.68
CA ILE A 41 -14.07 23.22 -1.03
C ILE A 41 -14.73 21.97 -0.44
N ILE A 42 -15.91 22.11 0.16
CA ILE A 42 -16.67 20.95 0.67
C ILE A 42 -17.02 20.00 -0.47
N TRP A 43 -17.47 20.53 -1.61
CA TRP A 43 -17.79 19.73 -2.79
C TRP A 43 -16.55 19.04 -3.39
N GLU A 44 -15.40 19.71 -3.40
CA GLU A 44 -14.13 19.08 -3.79
C GLU A 44 -13.72 17.94 -2.84
N VAL A 45 -13.85 18.17 -1.53
CA VAL A 45 -13.53 17.17 -0.50
C VAL A 45 -14.50 15.99 -0.58
N MET A 46 -15.80 16.23 -0.73
CA MET A 46 -16.80 15.18 -0.93
C MET A 46 -16.57 14.44 -2.24
N GLY A 47 -16.18 15.13 -3.31
CA GLY A 47 -15.84 14.51 -4.59
C GLY A 47 -14.63 13.57 -4.54
N ILE A 48 -13.78 13.67 -3.51
CA ILE A 48 -12.67 12.74 -3.26
C ILE A 48 -13.06 11.71 -2.17
N GLY A 49 -13.76 12.15 -1.13
CA GLY A 49 -14.14 11.34 0.02
C GLY A 49 -15.22 10.31 -0.30
N ILE A 50 -16.27 10.69 -1.04
CA ILE A 50 -17.35 9.78 -1.44
C ILE A 50 -16.80 8.58 -2.24
N PRO A 51 -16.04 8.76 -3.33
CA PRO A 51 -15.51 7.62 -4.07
C PRO A 51 -14.55 6.77 -3.23
N ALA A 52 -13.69 7.37 -2.40
CA ALA A 52 -12.80 6.62 -1.52
C ALA A 52 -13.57 5.80 -0.46
N SER A 53 -14.67 6.34 0.08
CA SER A 53 -15.53 5.60 1.00
C SER A 53 -16.25 4.45 0.31
N VAL A 54 -16.78 4.67 -0.90
CA VAL A 54 -17.42 3.62 -1.71
C VAL A 54 -16.44 2.50 -2.03
N GLU A 55 -15.20 2.82 -2.42
CA GLU A 55 -14.13 1.82 -2.59
C GLU A 55 -13.94 0.99 -1.33
N SER A 56 -13.77 1.65 -0.19
CA SER A 56 -13.45 0.99 1.07
C SER A 56 -14.59 0.06 1.52
N VAL A 57 -15.84 0.47 1.30
CA VAL A 57 -17.04 -0.36 1.54
C VAL A 57 -17.06 -1.56 0.59
N LEU A 58 -16.81 -1.36 -0.70
CA LEU A 58 -16.79 -2.45 -1.70
C LEU A 58 -15.65 -3.43 -1.48
N PHE A 59 -14.50 -2.96 -0.99
CA PHE A 59 -13.39 -3.80 -0.60
C PHE A 59 -13.72 -4.60 0.68
N THR A 60 -14.28 -3.94 1.70
CA THR A 60 -14.65 -4.60 2.96
C THR A 60 -15.75 -5.65 2.74
N SER A 61 -16.77 -5.32 1.95
CA SER A 61 -17.85 -6.25 1.60
C SER A 61 -17.33 -7.45 0.79
N GLY A 62 -16.47 -7.26 -0.20
CA GLY A 62 -15.84 -8.37 -0.93
C GLY A 62 -15.02 -9.30 -0.01
N ARG A 63 -14.32 -8.73 0.98
CA ARG A 63 -13.59 -9.50 1.99
C ARG A 63 -14.55 -10.30 2.88
N LEU A 64 -15.66 -9.70 3.30
CA LEU A 64 -16.69 -10.38 4.09
C LEU A 64 -17.35 -11.53 3.33
N LEU A 65 -17.70 -11.32 2.06
CA LEU A 65 -18.27 -12.38 1.21
C LEU A 65 -17.31 -13.57 1.07
N THR A 66 -16.04 -13.30 0.80
CA THR A 66 -15.01 -14.35 0.73
C THR A 66 -14.89 -15.11 2.06
N GLN A 67 -14.96 -14.39 3.18
CA GLN A 67 -14.93 -15.01 4.51
C GLN A 67 -16.17 -15.88 4.77
N MET A 68 -17.36 -15.47 4.30
CA MET A 68 -18.57 -16.27 4.41
C MET A 68 -18.49 -17.57 3.61
N PHE A 69 -17.86 -17.57 2.43
CA PHE A 69 -17.63 -18.82 1.68
C PHE A 69 -16.78 -19.81 2.47
N VAL A 70 -15.72 -19.34 3.12
CA VAL A 70 -14.88 -20.18 3.99
C VAL A 70 -15.66 -20.65 5.22
N ALA A 71 -16.55 -19.82 5.77
CA ALA A 71 -17.37 -20.15 6.93
C ALA A 71 -18.35 -21.32 6.69
N GLY A 72 -18.69 -21.61 5.44
CA GLY A 72 -19.57 -22.74 5.09
C GLY A 72 -18.85 -24.09 4.93
N MET A 73 -17.51 -24.12 4.90
CA MET A 73 -16.73 -25.30 4.48
C MET A 73 -16.26 -26.22 5.63
N GLY A 74 -16.73 -25.98 6.86
CA GLY A 74 -16.44 -26.81 8.04
C GLY A 74 -15.62 -26.10 9.12
N THR A 75 -15.86 -26.46 10.39
CA THR A 75 -15.25 -25.79 11.57
C THR A 75 -13.73 -25.94 11.63
N SER A 76 -13.18 -27.12 11.30
CA SER A 76 -11.74 -27.38 11.25
C SER A 76 -11.03 -26.53 10.19
N VAL A 77 -11.67 -26.37 9.03
CA VAL A 77 -11.18 -25.60 7.89
C VAL A 77 -11.18 -24.10 8.19
N ILE A 78 -12.22 -23.59 8.86
CA ILE A 78 -12.30 -22.19 9.30
C ILE A 78 -11.22 -21.89 10.35
N ALA A 79 -11.07 -22.77 11.35
CA ALA A 79 -10.03 -22.63 12.37
C ALA A 79 -8.64 -22.60 11.72
N GLY A 80 -8.36 -23.50 10.78
CA GLY A 80 -7.12 -23.53 10.02
C GLY A 80 -6.90 -22.25 9.22
N ASN A 81 -7.93 -21.73 8.55
CA ASN A 81 -7.86 -20.48 7.80
C ASN A 81 -7.54 -19.27 8.72
N PHE A 82 -8.16 -19.17 9.89
CA PHE A 82 -7.87 -18.10 10.85
C PHE A 82 -6.42 -18.14 11.36
N ILE A 83 -5.91 -19.34 11.66
CA ILE A 83 -4.52 -19.55 12.08
C ILE A 83 -3.57 -19.17 10.95
N ALA A 84 -3.83 -19.67 9.74
CA ALA A 84 -3.02 -19.36 8.55
C ALA A 84 -3.00 -17.85 8.26
N PHE A 85 -4.14 -17.16 8.36
CA PHE A 85 -4.20 -15.70 8.22
C PHE A 85 -3.40 -14.96 9.28
N SER A 86 -3.43 -15.42 10.53
CA SER A 86 -2.68 -14.82 11.63
C SER A 86 -1.17 -14.96 11.41
N ILE A 87 -0.72 -16.15 11.02
CA ILE A 87 0.69 -16.40 10.68
C ILE A 87 1.09 -15.57 9.46
N ALA A 88 0.28 -15.57 8.40
CA ALA A 88 0.55 -14.77 7.20
C ALA A 88 0.61 -13.26 7.52
N ALA A 89 -0.22 -12.75 8.43
CA ALA A 89 -0.17 -11.35 8.86
C ALA A 89 1.16 -11.00 9.55
N LEU A 90 1.72 -11.90 10.36
CA LEU A 90 3.03 -11.72 10.98
C LEU A 90 4.15 -11.68 9.94
N ILE A 91 4.15 -12.59 8.96
CA ILE A 91 5.16 -12.64 7.90
C ILE A 91 5.06 -11.41 6.98
N ASN A 92 3.84 -10.92 6.72
CA ASN A 92 3.58 -9.76 5.86
C ASN A 92 3.75 -8.39 6.54
N LEU A 93 3.98 -8.36 7.86
CA LEU A 93 4.12 -7.15 8.65
C LEU A 93 5.28 -6.23 8.18
N PRO A 94 6.51 -6.72 7.96
CA PRO A 94 7.59 -5.91 7.41
C PRO A 94 7.27 -5.35 6.01
N GLY A 95 6.52 -6.11 5.21
CA GLY A 95 6.12 -5.68 3.86
C GLY A 95 5.12 -4.53 3.89
N SER A 96 4.17 -4.61 4.82
CA SER A 96 3.20 -3.54 5.09
C SER A 96 3.89 -2.27 5.58
N ALA A 97 4.92 -2.40 6.43
CA ALA A 97 5.73 -1.28 6.89
C ALA A 97 6.51 -0.62 5.73
N LEU A 98 7.14 -1.42 4.86
CA LEU A 98 7.85 -0.93 3.67
C LEU A 98 6.90 -0.24 2.68
N GLY A 99 5.70 -0.79 2.45
CA GLY A 99 4.68 -0.14 1.62
C GLY A 99 4.25 1.23 2.18
N SER A 100 4.07 1.32 3.49
CA SER A 100 3.75 2.59 4.17
C SER A 100 4.89 3.61 4.04
N ALA A 101 6.15 3.17 4.25
CA ALA A 101 7.33 4.01 4.04
C ALA A 101 7.44 4.49 2.59
N SER A 102 7.17 3.61 1.62
CA SER A 102 7.15 3.93 0.18
C SER A 102 6.19 5.08 -0.13
N THR A 103 4.99 5.05 0.46
CA THR A 103 3.97 6.09 0.32
C THR A 103 4.49 7.46 0.76
N ILE A 104 5.15 7.51 1.93
CA ILE A 104 5.68 8.74 2.52
C ILE A 104 6.84 9.29 1.69
N ILE A 105 7.79 8.44 1.30
CA ILE A 105 8.97 8.83 0.50
C ILE A 105 8.52 9.37 -0.85
N THR A 106 7.65 8.63 -1.53
CA THR A 106 7.13 9.01 -2.86
C THR A 106 6.33 10.30 -2.78
N GLY A 107 5.45 10.45 -1.78
CA GLY A 107 4.67 11.68 -1.57
C GLY A 107 5.54 12.90 -1.26
N ARG A 108 6.58 12.75 -0.43
CA ARG A 108 7.50 13.85 -0.10
C ARG A 108 8.35 14.28 -1.30
N ARG A 109 8.91 13.32 -2.05
CA ARG A 109 9.75 13.61 -3.22
C ARG A 109 8.97 14.24 -4.36
N LEU A 110 7.76 13.74 -4.62
CA LEU A 110 6.86 14.33 -5.62
C LEU A 110 6.36 15.72 -5.19
N GLY A 111 6.16 15.94 -3.89
CA GLY A 111 5.85 17.27 -3.36
C GLY A 111 6.95 18.31 -3.58
N VAL A 112 8.22 17.89 -3.64
CA VAL A 112 9.39 18.75 -3.94
C VAL A 112 9.67 18.85 -5.46
N GLY A 113 8.89 18.18 -6.31
CA GLY A 113 9.07 18.19 -7.77
C GLY A 113 10.18 17.26 -8.29
N GLN A 114 10.75 16.39 -7.46
CA GLN A 114 11.83 15.46 -7.82
C GLN A 114 11.28 14.15 -8.40
N ILE A 115 10.68 14.24 -9.59
CA ILE A 115 9.97 13.13 -10.25
C ILE A 115 10.89 11.93 -10.54
N ALA A 116 12.06 12.16 -11.15
CA ALA A 116 12.99 11.09 -11.50
C ALA A 116 13.51 10.34 -10.27
N GLN A 117 13.76 11.05 -9.17
CA GLN A 117 14.19 10.43 -7.92
C GLN A 117 13.07 9.63 -7.25
N ALA A 118 11.82 10.07 -7.36
CA ALA A 118 10.67 9.33 -6.83
C ALA A 118 10.49 7.96 -7.52
N GLU A 119 10.67 7.90 -8.84
CA GLU A 119 10.60 6.63 -9.60
C GLU A 119 11.72 5.67 -9.23
N ILE A 120 12.96 6.16 -9.15
CA ILE A 120 14.12 5.35 -8.75
C ILE A 120 13.92 4.82 -7.32
N GLN A 121 13.49 5.68 -6.38
CA GLN A 121 13.26 5.26 -4.99
C GLN A 121 12.11 4.26 -4.87
N LEU A 122 11.00 4.45 -5.60
CA LEU A 122 9.91 3.48 -5.61
C LEU A 122 10.37 2.11 -6.12
N ARG A 123 11.20 2.08 -7.17
CA ARG A 123 11.78 0.84 -7.71
C ARG A 123 12.72 0.16 -6.73
N HIS A 124 13.55 0.92 -6.00
CA HIS A 124 14.44 0.38 -4.97
C HIS A 124 13.65 -0.20 -3.80
N VAL A 125 12.64 0.52 -3.30
CA VAL A 125 11.77 0.03 -2.21
C VAL A 125 11.00 -1.20 -2.65
N PHE A 126 10.53 -1.26 -3.91
CA PHE A 126 9.91 -2.45 -4.48
C PHE A 126 10.85 -3.66 -4.53
N TRP A 127 12.09 -3.49 -4.99
CA TRP A 127 13.06 -4.58 -5.03
C TRP A 127 13.48 -5.03 -3.63
N LEU A 128 13.72 -4.09 -2.71
CA LEU A 128 14.09 -4.38 -1.33
C LEU A 128 12.97 -5.13 -0.60
N SER A 129 11.73 -4.69 -0.77
CA SER A 129 10.55 -5.36 -0.18
C SER A 129 10.34 -6.75 -0.78
N THR A 130 10.47 -6.89 -2.10
CA THR A 130 10.29 -8.19 -2.76
C THR A 130 11.36 -9.19 -2.34
N LEU A 131 12.63 -8.81 -2.35
CA LEU A 131 13.72 -9.67 -1.91
C LEU A 131 13.64 -9.98 -0.41
N GLY A 132 13.40 -8.95 0.42
CA GLY A 132 13.31 -9.10 1.87
C GLY A 132 12.15 -9.99 2.30
N LEU A 133 10.96 -9.81 1.73
CA LEU A 133 9.79 -10.63 2.03
C LEU A 133 9.94 -12.05 1.50
N THR A 134 10.51 -12.23 0.31
CA THR A 134 10.74 -13.56 -0.26
C THR A 134 11.72 -14.34 0.62
N ALA A 135 12.81 -13.70 1.07
CA ALA A 135 13.77 -14.31 1.98
C ALA A 135 13.14 -14.69 3.33
N ILE A 136 12.34 -13.79 3.93
CA ILE A 136 11.63 -14.07 5.19
C ILE A 136 10.61 -15.20 5.02
N ALA A 137 9.88 -15.23 3.91
CA ALA A 137 8.89 -16.26 3.63
C ALA A 137 9.52 -17.64 3.40
N TRP A 138 10.64 -17.69 2.67
CA TRP A 138 11.39 -18.93 2.46
C TRP A 138 12.03 -19.45 3.75
N LEU A 139 12.52 -18.55 4.62
CA LEU A 139 13.07 -18.91 5.93
C LEU A 139 11.99 -19.45 6.88
N THR A 140 10.76 -18.94 6.76
CA THR A 140 9.63 -19.36 7.61
C THR A 140 8.87 -20.57 7.09
N ALA A 141 8.96 -20.90 5.79
CA ALA A 141 8.35 -22.09 5.18
C ALA A 141 8.69 -23.43 5.87
N PRO A 142 9.95 -23.76 6.23
CA PRO A 142 10.25 -25.00 6.94
C PRO A 142 9.75 -25.01 8.40
N PHE A 143 9.59 -23.84 9.02
CA PHE A 143 9.04 -23.70 10.37
C PHE A 143 7.51 -23.69 10.41
N ALA A 144 6.84 -23.76 9.26
CA ALA A 144 5.39 -23.72 9.14
C ALA A 144 4.68 -24.82 9.95
N GLY A 145 5.23 -26.05 9.95
CA GLY A 145 4.67 -27.17 10.73
C GLY A 145 4.79 -26.96 12.24
N LEU A 146 5.90 -26.35 12.68
CA LEU A 146 6.16 -26.04 14.09
C LEU A 146 5.26 -24.90 14.58
N MET A 147 5.11 -23.85 13.76
CA MET A 147 4.15 -22.77 14.00
C MET A 147 2.71 -23.28 14.05
N ALA A 148 2.31 -24.14 13.12
CA ALA A 148 0.98 -24.74 13.12
C ALA A 148 0.72 -25.58 14.38
N SER A 149 1.73 -26.32 14.85
CA SER A 149 1.63 -27.13 16.06
C SER A 149 1.55 -26.32 17.37
N PHE A 150 1.99 -25.06 17.36
CA PHE A 150 1.79 -24.14 18.50
C PHE A 150 0.35 -23.64 18.60
N TYR A 151 -0.34 -23.49 17.47
CA TYR A 151 -1.71 -22.94 17.42
C TYR A 151 -2.79 -23.99 17.60
N THR A 152 -2.56 -25.23 17.18
CA THR A 152 -3.55 -26.30 17.30
C THR A 152 -2.89 -27.65 17.48
N GLN A 153 -3.55 -28.58 18.17
CA GLN A 153 -3.12 -29.98 18.27
C GLN A 153 -3.82 -30.90 17.26
N ASP A 154 -4.86 -30.41 16.57
CA ASP A 154 -5.62 -31.20 15.60
C ASP A 154 -4.80 -31.43 14.30
N PRO A 155 -4.51 -32.68 13.93
CA PRO A 155 -3.70 -33.01 12.75
C PRO A 155 -4.35 -32.57 11.42
N GLN A 156 -5.69 -32.54 11.32
CA GLN A 156 -6.38 -32.08 10.11
C GLN A 156 -6.18 -30.57 9.92
N VAL A 157 -6.26 -29.81 11.00
CA VAL A 157 -6.05 -28.36 10.97
C VAL A 157 -4.58 -28.03 10.68
N LYS A 158 -3.63 -28.78 11.25
CA LYS A 158 -2.19 -28.63 10.97
C LYS A 158 -1.89 -28.83 9.48
N HIS A 159 -2.42 -29.87 8.85
CA HIS A 159 -2.18 -30.15 7.44
C HIS A 159 -2.66 -29.02 6.53
N VAL A 160 -3.87 -28.49 6.80
CA VAL A 160 -4.42 -27.34 6.07
C VAL A 160 -3.54 -26.10 6.24
N VAL A 161 -3.12 -25.78 7.47
CA VAL A 161 -2.25 -24.62 7.75
C VAL A 161 -0.90 -24.73 7.03
N VAL A 162 -0.27 -25.90 7.03
CA VAL A 162 1.04 -26.11 6.37
C VAL A 162 0.95 -25.86 4.87
N ILE A 163 -0.07 -26.41 4.20
CA ILE A 163 -0.29 -26.20 2.77
C ILE A 163 -0.49 -24.71 2.46
N LEU A 164 -1.29 -24.02 3.27
CA LEU A 164 -1.59 -22.60 3.10
C LEU A 164 -0.34 -21.73 3.28
N ILE A 165 0.52 -22.04 4.26
CA ILE A 165 1.78 -21.32 4.47
C ILE A 165 2.77 -21.56 3.33
N TRP A 166 2.88 -22.79 2.83
CA TRP A 166 3.72 -23.11 1.67
C TRP A 166 3.28 -22.37 0.41
N LEU A 167 1.97 -22.35 0.15
CA LEU A 167 1.39 -21.54 -0.92
C LEU A 167 1.69 -20.06 -0.71
N ASN A 168 1.50 -19.54 0.50
CA ASN A 168 1.79 -18.14 0.81
C ASN A 168 3.27 -17.79 0.57
N ALA A 169 4.19 -18.69 0.91
CA ALA A 169 5.62 -18.50 0.68
C ALA A 169 5.97 -18.46 -0.82
N LEU A 170 5.32 -19.30 -1.63
CA LEU A 170 5.52 -19.33 -3.08
C LEU A 170 4.99 -18.07 -3.78
N PHE A 171 3.86 -17.54 -3.32
CA PHE A 171 3.23 -16.34 -3.89
C PHE A 171 3.61 -15.03 -3.18
N MET A 172 4.52 -15.06 -2.22
CA MET A 172 5.03 -13.90 -1.49
C MET A 172 5.57 -12.75 -2.38
N PRO A 173 6.36 -13.01 -3.46
CA PRO A 173 6.84 -11.94 -4.32
C PRO A 173 5.70 -11.21 -5.05
N ILE A 174 4.65 -11.94 -5.42
CA ILE A 174 3.44 -11.39 -6.06
C ILE A 174 2.64 -10.54 -5.07
N TRP A 175 2.59 -10.96 -3.80
CA TRP A 175 1.99 -10.18 -2.72
C TRP A 175 2.72 -8.84 -2.51
N SER A 176 4.05 -8.87 -2.45
CA SER A 176 4.88 -7.66 -2.31
C SER A 176 4.59 -6.64 -3.42
N ALA A 177 4.55 -7.10 -4.67
CA ALA A 177 4.20 -6.26 -5.81
C ALA A 177 2.79 -5.67 -5.70
N SER A 178 1.84 -6.48 -5.26
CA SER A 178 0.43 -6.08 -5.14
C SER A 178 0.17 -5.08 -4.02
N TRP A 179 1.05 -4.98 -3.03
CA TRP A 179 0.88 -4.09 -1.88
C TRP A 179 1.80 -2.87 -1.90
N VAL A 180 3.06 -3.03 -2.30
CA VAL A 180 4.07 -1.96 -2.23
C VAL A 180 3.93 -0.96 -3.38
N LEU A 181 3.65 -1.42 -4.61
CA LEU A 181 3.44 -0.53 -5.76
C LEU A 181 2.22 0.40 -5.58
N PRO A 182 1.01 -0.10 -5.27
CA PRO A 182 -0.14 0.78 -5.08
C PRO A 182 0.03 1.73 -3.90
N ALA A 183 0.78 1.35 -2.86
CA ALA A 183 1.11 2.26 -1.77
C ALA A 183 1.94 3.46 -2.27
N GLY A 184 2.95 3.21 -3.11
CA GLY A 184 3.70 4.27 -3.79
C GLY A 184 2.81 5.17 -4.67
N PHE A 185 1.91 4.59 -5.46
CA PHE A 185 0.98 5.36 -6.32
C PHE A 185 -0.01 6.20 -5.51
N LYS A 186 -0.48 5.69 -4.37
CA LYS A 186 -1.29 6.48 -3.43
C LYS A 186 -0.51 7.68 -2.90
N GLY A 187 0.79 7.53 -2.64
CA GLY A 187 1.70 8.63 -2.29
C GLY A 187 1.85 9.66 -3.43
N ALA A 188 1.75 9.23 -4.68
CA ALA A 188 1.85 10.07 -5.87
C ALA A 188 0.55 10.80 -6.27
N ARG A 189 -0.50 10.75 -5.43
CA ARG A 189 -1.85 11.26 -5.76
C ARG A 189 -2.54 10.57 -6.96
N ASP A 190 -2.01 9.45 -7.48
CA ASP A 190 -2.70 8.57 -8.44
C ASP A 190 -3.46 7.43 -7.72
N ALA A 191 -4.16 7.79 -6.63
CA ALA A 191 -4.89 6.83 -5.81
C ALA A 191 -6.15 6.30 -6.52
N ARG A 192 -6.76 7.09 -7.42
CA ARG A 192 -7.99 6.71 -8.13
C ARG A 192 -7.79 5.52 -9.04
N TYR A 193 -6.66 5.45 -9.77
CA TYR A 193 -6.36 4.30 -10.62
C TYR A 193 -6.12 3.05 -9.77
N ALA A 194 -5.35 3.17 -8.69
CA ALA A 194 -5.10 2.06 -7.78
C ALA A 194 -6.38 1.53 -7.13
N MET A 195 -7.32 2.42 -6.85
CA MET A 195 -8.64 2.12 -6.34
C MET A 195 -9.49 1.31 -7.34
N TRP A 196 -9.65 1.78 -8.58
CA TRP A 196 -10.44 1.08 -9.60
C TRP A 196 -9.89 -0.31 -9.91
N VAL A 197 -8.57 -0.42 -10.08
CA VAL A 197 -7.89 -1.71 -10.31
C VAL A 197 -8.09 -2.64 -9.11
N SER A 198 -7.99 -2.12 -7.89
CA SER A 198 -8.21 -2.89 -6.67
C SER A 198 -9.63 -3.39 -6.54
N MET A 199 -10.63 -2.59 -6.91
CA MET A 199 -12.03 -2.99 -6.88
C MET A 199 -12.35 -4.05 -7.94
N LEU A 200 -11.92 -3.82 -9.19
CA LEU A 200 -12.16 -4.75 -10.30
C LEU A 200 -11.48 -6.10 -10.06
N SER A 201 -10.24 -6.10 -9.57
CA SER A 201 -9.53 -7.34 -9.25
C SER A 201 -10.17 -8.07 -8.08
N MET A 202 -10.61 -7.34 -7.05
CA MET A 202 -11.28 -7.93 -5.88
C MET A 202 -12.56 -8.68 -6.28
N TRP A 203 -13.45 -8.03 -7.04
CA TRP A 203 -14.72 -8.64 -7.41
C TRP A 203 -14.56 -9.62 -8.56
N GLY A 204 -13.85 -9.22 -9.62
CA GLY A 204 -13.69 -10.02 -10.83
C GLY A 204 -12.79 -11.24 -10.64
N CYS A 205 -11.64 -11.11 -9.98
CA CYS A 205 -10.77 -12.27 -9.75
C CYS A 205 -11.09 -12.95 -8.44
N ARG A 206 -11.11 -12.23 -7.31
CA ARG A 206 -11.20 -12.91 -6.00
C ARG A 206 -12.56 -13.56 -5.76
N VAL A 207 -13.67 -12.88 -6.08
CA VAL A 207 -15.02 -13.41 -5.84
C VAL A 207 -15.38 -14.46 -6.90
N VAL A 208 -15.16 -14.19 -8.19
CA VAL A 208 -15.50 -15.15 -9.26
C VAL A 208 -14.61 -16.39 -9.21
N VAL A 209 -13.29 -16.23 -9.16
CA VAL A 209 -12.36 -17.37 -9.12
C VAL A 209 -12.50 -18.12 -7.80
N GLY A 210 -12.71 -17.41 -6.68
CA GLY A 210 -12.96 -18.04 -5.38
C GLY A 210 -14.26 -18.84 -5.34
N TYR A 211 -15.33 -18.35 -5.98
CA TYR A 211 -16.60 -19.08 -6.10
C TYR A 211 -16.46 -20.30 -7.02
N VAL A 212 -15.86 -20.12 -8.20
CA VAL A 212 -15.68 -21.21 -9.17
C VAL A 212 -14.76 -22.30 -8.61
N LEU A 213 -13.59 -21.96 -8.09
CA LEU A 213 -12.66 -22.96 -7.55
C LEU A 213 -13.12 -23.54 -6.21
N GLY A 214 -13.68 -22.70 -5.34
CA GLY A 214 -14.09 -23.12 -4.00
C GLY A 214 -15.37 -23.95 -3.98
N ILE A 215 -16.41 -23.51 -4.69
CA ILE A 215 -17.75 -24.10 -4.67
C ILE A 215 -17.99 -25.01 -5.88
N MET A 216 -17.60 -24.59 -7.09
CA MET A 216 -17.92 -25.33 -8.31
C MET A 216 -16.96 -26.52 -8.55
N LEU A 217 -15.66 -26.36 -8.26
CA LEU A 217 -14.67 -27.45 -8.33
C LEU A 217 -14.54 -28.25 -7.01
N GLY A 218 -15.17 -27.81 -5.92
CA GLY A 218 -15.13 -28.50 -4.64
C GLY A 218 -13.74 -28.50 -3.95
N TRP A 219 -12.82 -27.63 -4.37
CA TRP A 219 -11.47 -27.54 -3.75
C TRP A 219 -11.47 -26.84 -2.38
N GLY A 220 -12.64 -26.43 -1.88
CA GLY A 220 -12.82 -25.86 -0.55
C GLY A 220 -11.97 -24.61 -0.33
N VAL A 221 -11.29 -24.54 0.83
CA VAL A 221 -10.47 -23.38 1.21
C VAL A 221 -9.26 -23.15 0.31
N VAL A 222 -8.72 -24.21 -0.30
CA VAL A 222 -7.60 -24.07 -1.25
C VAL A 222 -8.06 -23.29 -2.48
N GLY A 223 -9.28 -23.54 -2.97
CA GLY A 223 -9.86 -22.78 -4.08
C GLY A 223 -10.05 -21.29 -3.76
N VAL A 224 -10.47 -20.96 -2.53
CA VAL A 224 -10.61 -19.57 -2.07
C VAL A 224 -9.24 -18.87 -2.02
N TRP A 225 -8.21 -19.58 -1.53
CA TRP A 225 -6.84 -19.06 -1.49
C TRP A 225 -6.25 -18.89 -2.89
N MET A 226 -6.52 -19.81 -3.82
CA MET A 226 -6.15 -19.66 -5.23
C MET A 226 -6.81 -18.42 -5.87
N GLY A 227 -8.08 -18.14 -5.57
CA GLY A 227 -8.72 -16.89 -5.97
C GLY A 227 -8.04 -15.65 -5.39
N MET A 228 -7.51 -15.74 -4.17
CA MET A 228 -6.70 -14.70 -3.54
C MET A 228 -5.36 -14.48 -4.25
N PHE A 229 -4.67 -15.55 -4.61
CA PHE A 229 -3.42 -15.47 -5.37
C PHE A 229 -3.63 -14.96 -6.78
N ALA A 230 -4.73 -15.33 -7.45
CA ALA A 230 -5.10 -14.79 -8.75
C ALA A 230 -5.37 -13.28 -8.69
N ASP A 231 -6.10 -12.81 -7.66
CA ASP A 231 -6.29 -11.37 -7.42
C ASP A 231 -4.95 -10.65 -7.22
N TRP A 232 -4.02 -11.23 -6.46
CA TRP A 232 -2.68 -10.64 -6.29
C TRP A 232 -1.90 -10.67 -7.60
N ALA A 233 -1.94 -11.75 -8.37
CA ALA A 233 -1.24 -11.82 -9.66
C ALA A 233 -1.73 -10.74 -10.63
N VAL A 234 -3.06 -10.58 -10.77
CA VAL A 234 -3.65 -9.57 -11.64
C VAL A 234 -3.31 -8.15 -11.17
N ARG A 235 -3.38 -7.88 -9.86
CA ARG A 235 -2.94 -6.58 -9.30
C ARG A 235 -1.47 -6.33 -9.58
N ALA A 236 -0.60 -7.30 -9.30
CA ALA A 236 0.84 -7.18 -9.52
C ALA A 236 1.14 -6.86 -10.98
N VAL A 237 0.54 -7.56 -11.93
CA VAL A 237 0.72 -7.31 -13.37
C VAL A 237 0.21 -5.92 -13.76
N LEU A 238 -1.00 -5.54 -13.35
CA LEU A 238 -1.58 -4.23 -13.70
C LEU A 238 -0.80 -3.06 -13.07
N PHE A 239 -0.32 -3.22 -11.83
CA PHE A 239 0.48 -2.21 -11.16
C PHE A 239 1.91 -2.14 -11.71
N TYR A 240 2.52 -3.28 -12.02
CA TYR A 240 3.83 -3.33 -12.65
C TYR A 240 3.79 -2.70 -14.04
N TRP A 241 2.78 -3.04 -14.86
CA TRP A 241 2.60 -2.42 -16.17
C TRP A 241 2.37 -0.91 -16.07
N ARG A 242 1.59 -0.46 -15.09
CA ARG A 242 1.37 0.97 -14.81
C ARG A 242 2.66 1.68 -14.39
N MET A 243 3.51 1.02 -13.60
CA MET A 243 4.84 1.52 -13.21
C MET A 243 5.72 1.74 -14.44
N VAL A 244 5.84 0.72 -15.30
CA VAL A 244 6.65 0.74 -16.52
C VAL A 244 6.14 1.77 -17.52
N THR A 245 4.82 1.96 -17.61
CA THR A 245 4.23 2.93 -18.55
C THR A 245 4.41 4.39 -18.06
N GLY A 246 4.83 4.62 -16.79
CA GLY A 246 5.08 5.96 -16.26
C GLY A 246 3.86 6.90 -16.20
N ARG A 247 2.65 6.42 -16.54
CA ARG A 247 1.42 7.25 -16.61
C ARG A 247 0.99 7.78 -15.25
N TRP A 248 1.45 7.18 -14.16
CA TRP A 248 1.24 7.67 -12.80
C TRP A 248 1.89 9.04 -12.55
N LEU A 249 2.83 9.46 -13.41
CA LEU A 249 3.49 10.77 -13.38
C LEU A 249 2.90 11.78 -14.37
N TRP A 250 1.86 11.43 -15.14
CA TRP A 250 1.31 12.31 -16.19
C TRP A 250 0.79 13.65 -15.67
N LYS A 251 0.42 13.70 -14.38
CA LYS A 251 -0.07 14.91 -13.72
C LYS A 251 1.05 15.86 -13.25
N TYR A 252 2.31 15.40 -13.29
CA TYR A 252 3.47 16.19 -12.90
C TYR A 252 4.31 16.53 -14.14
N PRO A 253 4.55 17.82 -14.44
CA PRO A 253 5.39 18.20 -15.57
C PRO A 253 6.80 17.64 -15.37
N ARG A 254 7.27 16.84 -16.34
CA ARG A 254 8.65 16.33 -16.32
C ARG A 254 9.60 17.53 -16.36
N PRO A 255 10.59 17.65 -15.45
CA PRO A 255 11.60 18.68 -15.60
C PRO A 255 12.36 18.44 -16.92
N GLU A 256 12.40 19.46 -17.79
CA GLU A 256 13.23 19.46 -19.00
C GLU A 256 14.69 19.15 -18.60
N PRO A 257 15.32 18.10 -19.15
CA PRO A 257 16.65 17.65 -18.71
C PRO A 257 17.81 18.60 -19.08
N GLN A 258 17.58 19.78 -19.68
CA GLN A 258 18.65 20.57 -20.30
C GLN A 258 18.91 21.98 -19.74
N LYS A 259 18.03 22.53 -18.87
CA LYS A 259 18.22 23.90 -18.34
C LYS A 259 18.98 23.97 -17.01
N CYS A 260 18.89 22.95 -16.16
CA CYS A 260 19.50 23.00 -14.83
C CYS A 260 21.04 22.96 -14.89
N GLU A 261 21.61 22.13 -15.76
CA GLU A 261 23.07 21.98 -15.91
C GLU A 261 23.71 23.26 -16.47
N LYS A 262 23.09 23.90 -17.47
CA LYS A 262 23.55 25.20 -17.99
C LYS A 262 23.39 26.33 -16.97
N SER A 263 22.33 26.34 -16.15
CA SER A 263 22.16 27.39 -15.13
C SER A 263 23.14 27.26 -13.96
N GLN A 264 23.45 26.03 -13.52
CA GLN A 264 24.43 25.79 -12.45
C GLN A 264 25.85 26.04 -12.94
N LEU A 265 26.22 25.62 -14.16
CA LEU A 265 27.51 25.99 -14.74
C LEU A 265 27.66 27.51 -14.95
N CYS A 266 26.62 28.19 -15.44
CA CYS A 266 26.65 29.66 -15.60
C CYS A 266 26.70 30.40 -14.26
N ARG A 267 26.05 29.88 -13.21
CA ARG A 267 26.09 30.48 -11.87
C ARG A 267 27.46 30.27 -11.19
N ASN A 268 28.07 29.09 -11.34
CA ASN A 268 29.43 28.83 -10.84
C ASN A 268 30.50 29.63 -11.60
N LYS A 269 30.37 29.81 -12.93
CA LYS A 269 31.30 30.66 -13.71
C LYS A 269 31.21 32.14 -13.30
N ARG A 270 30.01 32.67 -13.00
CA ARG A 270 29.86 34.06 -12.51
C ARG A 270 30.44 34.24 -11.11
N GLN A 271 30.20 33.30 -10.18
CA GLN A 271 30.77 33.38 -8.84
C GLN A 271 32.31 33.29 -8.83
N ASN A 272 32.91 32.46 -9.70
CA ASN A 272 34.37 32.41 -9.81
C ASN A 272 34.97 33.66 -10.48
N ALA A 273 34.26 34.29 -11.43
CA ALA A 273 34.71 35.53 -12.05
C ALA A 273 34.68 36.73 -11.07
N ASP A 274 33.64 36.82 -10.23
CA ASP A 274 33.54 37.85 -9.18
C ASP A 274 34.59 37.66 -8.07
N TYR A 275 34.96 36.41 -7.77
CA TYR A 275 36.00 36.10 -6.78
C TYR A 275 37.40 36.46 -7.29
N PHE A 276 37.68 36.27 -8.59
CA PHE A 276 38.94 36.66 -9.20
C PHE A 276 39.07 38.18 -9.40
N SER A 277 37.99 38.87 -9.75
CA SER A 277 37.97 40.33 -9.88
C SER A 277 38.25 41.05 -8.55
N LYS A 278 37.72 40.54 -7.43
CA LYS A 278 37.97 41.13 -6.09
C LYS A 278 39.37 40.87 -5.54
N ARG A 279 40.13 39.93 -6.10
CA ARG A 279 41.48 39.56 -5.61
C ARG A 279 42.62 40.26 -6.35
N PHE A 280 42.33 40.99 -7.42
CA PHE A 280 43.31 41.74 -8.21
C PHE A 280 43.21 43.27 -8.04
N GLN A 281 42.49 43.74 -7.01
CA GLN A 281 42.26 45.17 -6.75
C GLN A 281 42.80 45.67 -5.40
N ILE A 282 43.66 44.91 -4.72
CA ILE A 282 44.40 45.34 -3.52
C ILE A 282 45.80 44.74 -3.56
#